data_AF-A0A0G1QNX2-F1
#
_entry.id   AF-A0A0G1QNX2-F1
#
_cell.length_a   1.000
_cell.length_b   1.000
_cell.length_c   1.000
_cell.angle_alpha   90.00
_cell.angle_beta   90.00
_cell.angle_gamma   90.00
#
_symmetry.space_group_name_H-M   'P 1'
#
loop_
_entity.id
_entity.type
_entity.pdbx_description
1 polymer ?
#
loop_
_entity_poly.entity_id
_entity_poly.type
_entity_poly.pdbx_seq_one_letter_code
_entity_poly.pdbx_strand_id
1 'polypeptide(L)'
;MFIGFLIILCAFIPNIAWLVFYIREDTHPEPKPLLVVAFVLGIVSVGIVYVMQRSTVSILSHSLDAPIQVIMGSYAFIICAAFIEEIVKFVSIRLLLHKNPVFDEPIDAMIYLVVAGLGFAFAENILYLRNFSDTAFDVVNLAMLRFVSANLLHAVCSGMAGYFWAQGIVNKKSWRGIAVGILAAGGIHALYNVLTLASHNQLIVDISIVFILVVGIFELRDFEKLRKLSVPVTLTVYSPPMDKNS
;
A
#
# COMPACT_ATOMS: atom_id res chain seq x y z
N MET A 1 -13.53 -19.98 -19.71
CA MET A 1 -12.14 -19.68 -20.13
C MET A 1 -11.95 -18.18 -20.44
N PHE A 2 -12.80 -17.57 -21.28
CA PHE A 2 -12.73 -16.13 -21.63
C PHE A 2 -12.80 -15.16 -20.42
N ILE A 3 -13.78 -15.31 -19.53
CA ILE A 3 -13.96 -14.40 -18.38
C ILE A 3 -12.76 -14.44 -17.42
N GLY A 4 -12.18 -15.62 -17.17
CA GLY A 4 -10.99 -15.74 -16.31
C GLY A 4 -9.78 -15.00 -16.87
N PHE A 5 -9.56 -15.07 -18.19
CA PHE A 5 -8.51 -14.28 -18.85
C PHE A 5 -8.79 -12.78 -18.77
N LEU A 6 -10.04 -12.37 -18.98
CA LEU A 6 -10.46 -10.98 -18.86
C LEU A 6 -10.22 -10.42 -17.44
N ILE A 7 -10.53 -11.19 -16.39
CA ILE A 7 -10.26 -10.82 -14.99
C ILE A 7 -8.78 -10.51 -14.78
N ILE A 8 -7.87 -11.37 -15.28
CA ILE A 8 -6.44 -11.17 -15.12
C ILE A 8 -6.00 -9.88 -15.83
N LEU A 9 -6.48 -9.64 -17.06
CA LEU A 9 -6.17 -8.40 -17.80
C LEU A 9 -6.70 -7.15 -17.09
N CYS A 10 -7.96 -7.18 -16.66
CA CYS A 10 -8.63 -6.08 -15.97
C CYS A 10 -8.04 -5.82 -14.57
N ALA A 11 -7.48 -6.83 -13.91
CA ALA A 11 -6.71 -6.63 -12.68
C ALA A 11 -5.31 -6.07 -12.97
N PHE A 12 -4.66 -6.48 -14.06
CA PHE A 12 -3.27 -6.15 -14.38
C PHE A 12 -3.12 -4.72 -14.94
N ILE A 13 -3.86 -4.40 -16.01
CA ILE A 13 -3.69 -3.15 -16.77
C ILE A 13 -3.79 -1.90 -15.88
N PRO A 14 -4.79 -1.77 -14.99
CA PRO A 14 -4.92 -0.56 -14.18
C PRO A 14 -3.79 -0.40 -13.15
N ASN A 15 -3.24 -1.49 -12.63
CA ASN A 15 -2.08 -1.46 -11.74
C ASN A 15 -0.79 -1.08 -12.48
N ILE A 16 -0.63 -1.55 -13.73
CA ILE A 16 0.50 -1.13 -14.57
C ILE A 16 0.39 0.35 -14.97
N ALA A 17 -0.82 0.88 -15.19
CA ALA A 17 -1.00 2.30 -15.47
C ALA A 17 -0.50 3.18 -14.30
N TRP A 18 -0.89 2.85 -13.06
CA TRP A 18 -0.37 3.53 -11.87
C TRP A 18 1.13 3.29 -11.67
N LEU A 19 1.63 2.08 -11.93
CA LEU A 19 3.06 1.77 -11.82
C LEU A 19 3.88 2.69 -12.74
N VAL A 20 3.48 2.79 -14.01
CA VAL A 20 4.13 3.66 -15.00
C VAL A 20 4.04 5.13 -14.61
N PHE A 21 2.96 5.54 -13.95
CA PHE A 21 2.83 6.89 -13.41
C PHE A 21 3.84 7.15 -12.29
N TYR A 22 3.87 6.33 -11.24
CA TYR A 22 4.74 6.57 -10.08
C TYR A 22 6.23 6.39 -10.36
N ILE A 23 6.64 5.43 -11.20
CA ILE A 23 8.07 5.28 -11.55
C ILE A 23 8.62 6.48 -12.34
N ARG A 24 7.76 7.34 -12.90
CA ARG A 24 8.17 8.58 -13.57
C ARG A 24 8.37 9.75 -12.60
N GLU A 25 7.92 9.62 -11.36
CA GLU A 25 8.19 10.62 -10.31
C GLU A 25 9.64 10.56 -9.81
N ASP A 26 10.28 9.42 -10.02
CA ASP A 26 11.68 9.19 -9.75
C ASP A 26 12.57 9.77 -10.87
N THR A 27 13.57 10.57 -10.46
CA THR A 27 14.57 11.16 -11.36
C THR A 27 15.70 10.21 -11.72
N HIS A 28 15.95 9.18 -10.90
CA HIS A 28 17.03 8.22 -11.07
C HIS A 28 16.46 6.81 -11.17
N PRO A 29 15.98 6.40 -12.36
CA PRO A 29 15.14 5.22 -12.49
C PRO A 29 15.75 3.94 -11.90
N GLU A 30 14.98 3.35 -11.01
CA GLU A 30 15.29 2.08 -10.37
C GLU A 30 15.53 0.91 -11.35
N PRO A 31 16.40 -0.07 -10.99
CA PRO A 31 16.59 -1.28 -11.77
C PRO A 31 15.29 -2.07 -11.96
N LYS A 32 14.83 -2.19 -13.21
CA LYS A 32 13.60 -2.91 -13.57
C LYS A 32 13.47 -4.30 -12.95
N PRO A 33 14.53 -5.15 -12.86
CA PRO A 33 14.41 -6.45 -12.19
C PRO A 33 14.03 -6.33 -10.71
N LEU A 34 14.54 -5.33 -10.01
CA LEU A 34 14.24 -5.13 -8.58
C LEU A 34 12.82 -4.60 -8.38
N LEU A 35 12.34 -3.74 -9.28
CA LEU A 35 10.92 -3.33 -9.31
C LEU A 35 9.98 -4.53 -9.55
N VAL A 36 10.34 -5.45 -10.45
CA VAL A 36 9.57 -6.69 -10.65
C VAL A 36 9.54 -7.54 -9.38
N VAL A 37 10.68 -7.68 -8.69
CA VAL A 37 10.74 -8.41 -7.41
C VAL A 37 9.84 -7.74 -6.37
N ALA A 38 9.87 -6.42 -6.25
CA ALA A 38 9.00 -5.67 -5.34
C ALA A 38 7.50 -5.87 -5.65
N PHE A 39 7.13 -5.84 -6.93
CA PHE A 39 5.75 -6.11 -7.36
C PHE A 39 5.31 -7.54 -6.99
N VAL A 40 6.19 -8.53 -7.22
CA VAL A 40 5.93 -9.93 -6.86
C VAL A 40 5.85 -10.12 -5.34
N LEU A 41 6.67 -9.42 -4.55
CA LEU A 41 6.56 -9.41 -3.09
C LEU A 41 5.21 -8.84 -2.63
N GLY A 42 4.67 -7.83 -3.33
CA GLY A 42 3.30 -7.36 -3.14
C GLY A 42 2.25 -8.44 -3.37
N ILE A 43 2.36 -9.20 -4.46
CA ILE A 43 1.48 -10.35 -4.76
C ILE A 43 1.55 -11.40 -3.64
N VAL A 44 2.76 -11.79 -3.25
CA VAL A 44 2.99 -12.81 -2.21
C VAL A 44 2.45 -12.33 -0.85
N SER A 45 2.51 -11.03 -0.58
CA SER A 45 1.99 -10.43 0.64
C SER A 45 0.49 -10.70 0.85
N VAL A 46 -0.32 -10.79 -0.22
CA VAL A 46 -1.75 -11.16 -0.11
C VAL A 46 -1.94 -12.52 0.56
N GLY A 47 -1.10 -13.51 0.21
CA GLY A 47 -1.15 -14.84 0.83
C GLY A 47 -0.79 -14.82 2.31
N ILE A 48 0.23 -14.04 2.68
CA ILE A 48 0.66 -13.88 4.08
C ILE A 48 -0.45 -13.20 4.89
N VAL A 49 -0.99 -12.10 4.37
CA VAL A 49 -2.10 -11.35 4.97
C VAL A 49 -3.30 -12.25 5.18
N TYR A 50 -3.69 -13.05 4.20
CA TYR A 50 -4.83 -13.96 4.31
C TYR A 50 -4.68 -14.93 5.51
N VAL A 51 -3.50 -15.51 5.71
CA VAL A 51 -3.22 -16.41 6.85
C VAL A 51 -3.30 -15.65 8.18
N MET A 52 -2.75 -14.43 8.23
CA MET A 52 -2.78 -13.59 9.44
C MET A 52 -4.21 -13.17 9.79
N GLN A 53 -4.99 -12.73 8.81
CA GLN A 53 -6.39 -12.31 8.99
C GLN A 53 -7.27 -13.46 9.49
N ARG A 54 -7.09 -14.70 8.99
CA ARG A 54 -7.83 -15.86 9.53
C ARG A 54 -7.57 -16.09 11.01
N SER A 55 -6.33 -15.89 11.44
CA SER A 55 -5.94 -16.03 12.85
C SER A 55 -6.59 -14.93 13.71
N THR A 56 -6.69 -13.70 13.19
CA THR A 56 -7.38 -12.59 13.85
C THR A 56 -8.86 -12.86 14.07
N VAL A 57 -9.58 -13.40 13.06
CA VAL A 57 -11.00 -13.76 13.19
C VAL A 57 -11.21 -14.77 14.32
N SER A 58 -10.36 -15.80 14.39
CA SER A 58 -10.43 -16.82 15.43
C SER A 58 -10.27 -16.24 16.85
N ILE A 59 -9.52 -15.17 17.02
CA ILE A 59 -9.30 -14.53 18.34
C ILE A 59 -10.48 -13.61 18.69
N LEU A 60 -10.94 -12.81 17.73
CA LEU A 60 -12.04 -11.87 17.93
C LEU A 60 -13.38 -12.57 18.19
N SER A 61 -13.62 -13.74 17.58
CA SER A 61 -14.88 -14.47 17.70
C SER A 61 -15.11 -15.13 19.07
N HIS A 62 -14.08 -15.25 19.91
CA HIS A 62 -14.17 -15.91 21.22
C HIS A 62 -14.51 -14.98 22.39
N SER A 63 -14.71 -13.67 22.17
CA SER A 63 -14.52 -12.66 23.23
C SER A 63 -15.71 -11.75 23.57
N LEU A 64 -16.89 -11.84 22.93
CA LEU A 64 -18.00 -10.87 23.12
C LEU A 64 -19.38 -11.57 23.19
N ASP A 65 -20.50 -10.84 23.29
CA ASP A 65 -21.90 -11.36 23.21
C ASP A 65 -22.50 -11.24 21.79
N ALA A 66 -23.42 -12.15 21.41
CA ALA A 66 -23.78 -12.42 20.00
C ALA A 66 -24.17 -11.22 19.10
N PRO A 67 -24.94 -10.20 19.53
CA PRO A 67 -25.27 -9.05 18.66
C PRO A 67 -24.14 -8.01 18.54
N ILE A 68 -23.40 -7.80 19.65
CA ILE A 68 -22.29 -6.83 19.71
C ILE A 68 -21.04 -7.41 19.01
N GLN A 69 -20.83 -8.72 19.09
CA GLN A 69 -19.82 -9.49 18.36
C GLN A 69 -19.84 -9.20 16.86
N VAL A 70 -21.01 -9.24 16.23
CA VAL A 70 -21.12 -9.19 14.77
C VAL A 70 -20.79 -7.79 14.25
N ILE A 71 -21.21 -6.73 14.95
CA ILE A 71 -21.00 -5.34 14.53
C ILE A 71 -19.61 -4.87 14.95
N MET A 72 -19.22 -4.97 16.21
CA MET A 72 -17.90 -4.51 16.64
C MET A 72 -16.77 -5.39 16.11
N GLY A 73 -17.03 -6.70 15.97
CA GLY A 73 -16.07 -7.64 15.37
C GLY A 73 -15.81 -7.37 13.89
N SER A 74 -16.81 -6.89 13.13
CA SER A 74 -16.61 -6.56 11.72
C SER A 74 -15.79 -5.29 11.52
N TYR A 75 -16.06 -4.22 12.27
CA TYR A 75 -15.25 -2.98 12.20
C TYR A 75 -13.82 -3.21 12.70
N ALA A 76 -13.65 -3.87 13.85
CA ALA A 76 -12.33 -4.16 14.38
C ALA A 76 -11.53 -5.05 13.43
N PHE A 77 -12.17 -6.05 12.79
CA PHE A 77 -11.55 -6.87 11.77
C PHE A 77 -11.11 -6.04 10.55
N ILE A 78 -11.98 -5.18 10.01
CA ILE A 78 -11.67 -4.32 8.84
C ILE A 78 -10.47 -3.41 9.15
N ILE A 79 -10.46 -2.81 10.33
CA ILE A 79 -9.36 -1.93 10.76
C ILE A 79 -8.07 -2.74 10.90
N CYS A 80 -8.10 -3.85 11.65
CA CYS A 80 -6.92 -4.69 11.83
C CYS A 80 -6.39 -5.26 10.49
N ALA A 81 -7.28 -5.64 9.57
CA ALA A 81 -6.93 -6.11 8.24
C ALA A 81 -6.10 -5.08 7.48
N ALA A 82 -6.56 -3.83 7.43
CA ALA A 82 -5.84 -2.74 6.76
C ALA A 82 -4.43 -2.52 7.36
N PHE A 83 -4.30 -2.54 8.68
CA PHE A 83 -2.98 -2.42 9.32
C PHE A 83 -2.05 -3.61 9.02
N ILE A 84 -2.58 -4.84 9.06
CA ILE A 84 -1.81 -6.05 8.71
C ILE A 84 -1.30 -5.96 7.28
N GLU A 85 -2.13 -5.49 6.35
CA GLU A 85 -1.76 -5.30 4.95
C GLU A 85 -0.59 -4.33 4.77
N GLU A 86 -0.68 -3.14 5.36
CA GLU A 86 0.40 -2.14 5.27
C GLU A 86 1.69 -2.63 5.95
N ILE A 87 1.59 -3.30 7.09
CA ILE A 87 2.76 -3.86 7.79
C ILE A 87 3.44 -4.94 6.96
N VAL A 88 2.69 -5.88 6.37
CA VAL A 88 3.28 -6.99 5.60
C VAL A 88 3.95 -6.47 4.33
N LYS A 89 3.32 -5.53 3.61
CA LYS A 89 3.94 -4.86 2.45
C LYS A 89 5.22 -4.13 2.86
N PHE A 90 5.16 -3.36 3.94
CA PHE A 90 6.30 -2.63 4.47
C PHE A 90 7.47 -3.54 4.83
N VAL A 91 7.22 -4.60 5.59
CA VAL A 91 8.26 -5.55 6.00
C VAL A 91 8.89 -6.23 4.79
N SER A 92 8.09 -6.63 3.80
CA SER A 92 8.58 -7.28 2.58
C SER A 92 9.57 -6.41 1.81
N ILE A 93 9.26 -5.12 1.64
CA ILE A 93 10.15 -4.18 0.95
C ILE A 93 11.33 -3.76 1.83
N ARG A 94 11.13 -3.57 3.13
CA ARG A 94 12.23 -3.30 4.03
C ARG A 94 13.28 -4.41 4.01
N LEU A 95 12.86 -5.68 3.92
CA LEU A 95 13.77 -6.82 3.78
C LEU A 95 14.47 -6.83 2.42
N LEU A 96 13.75 -6.52 1.32
CA LEU A 96 14.33 -6.42 -0.02
C LEU A 96 15.45 -5.36 -0.12
N LEU A 97 15.22 -4.20 0.49
CA LEU A 97 16.14 -3.06 0.43
C LEU A 97 17.21 -3.11 1.53
N HIS A 98 17.12 -4.03 2.50
CA HIS A 98 18.07 -4.09 3.59
C HIS A 98 19.49 -4.38 3.08
N LYS A 99 20.39 -3.40 3.25
CA LYS A 99 21.79 -3.44 2.77
C LYS A 99 21.91 -3.59 1.24
N ASN A 100 20.84 -3.33 0.50
CA ASN A 100 20.88 -3.34 -0.96
C ASN A 100 21.52 -2.03 -1.44
N PRO A 101 22.60 -2.06 -2.25
CA PRO A 101 23.25 -0.84 -2.73
C PRO A 101 22.37 0.00 -3.67
N VAL A 102 21.31 -0.59 -4.23
CA VAL A 102 20.31 0.12 -5.04
C VAL A 102 19.46 1.06 -4.19
N PHE A 103 19.35 0.83 -2.88
CA PHE A 103 18.66 1.75 -1.98
C PHE A 103 19.59 2.90 -1.59
N ASP A 104 19.72 3.87 -2.47
CA ASP A 104 20.67 4.97 -2.36
C ASP A 104 20.02 6.35 -2.28
N GLU A 105 18.72 6.50 -2.51
CA GLU A 105 17.98 7.76 -2.30
C GLU A 105 16.75 7.59 -1.37
N PRO A 106 16.37 8.65 -0.63
CA PRO A 106 15.18 8.58 0.22
C PRO A 106 13.88 8.30 -0.56
N ILE A 107 13.80 8.73 -1.82
CA ILE A 107 12.62 8.56 -2.69
C ILE A 107 12.35 7.10 -3.04
N ASP A 108 13.39 6.27 -3.13
CA ASP A 108 13.32 4.83 -3.44
C ASP A 108 12.39 4.11 -2.46
N ALA A 109 12.37 4.52 -1.19
CA ALA A 109 11.49 3.95 -0.18
C ALA A 109 10.01 4.11 -0.57
N MET A 110 9.63 5.25 -1.15
CA MET A 110 8.29 5.46 -1.70
C MET A 110 8.09 4.62 -2.95
N ILE A 111 9.02 4.64 -3.91
CA ILE A 111 8.91 3.91 -5.18
C ILE A 111 8.71 2.41 -4.95
N TYR A 112 9.59 1.75 -4.20
CA TYR A 112 9.50 0.32 -3.95
C TYR A 112 8.25 -0.07 -3.16
N LEU A 113 7.78 0.77 -2.23
CA LEU A 113 6.54 0.49 -1.50
C LEU A 113 5.29 0.70 -2.36
N VAL A 114 5.24 1.74 -3.19
CA VAL A 114 4.15 1.90 -4.18
C VAL A 114 4.11 0.70 -5.12
N VAL A 115 5.25 0.25 -5.62
CA VAL A 115 5.34 -0.92 -6.50
C VAL A 115 4.82 -2.18 -5.80
N ALA A 116 5.15 -2.38 -4.52
CA ALA A 116 4.60 -3.47 -3.71
C ALA A 116 3.09 -3.33 -3.49
N GLY A 117 2.61 -2.12 -3.22
CA GLY A 117 1.18 -1.80 -3.10
C GLY A 117 0.40 -2.15 -4.36
N LEU A 118 0.93 -1.81 -5.53
CA LEU A 118 0.31 -2.13 -6.82
C LEU A 118 0.35 -3.64 -7.13
N GLY A 119 1.40 -4.34 -6.70
CA GLY A 119 1.46 -5.81 -6.75
C GLY A 119 0.41 -6.47 -5.85
N PHE A 120 0.22 -5.93 -4.65
CA PHE A 120 -0.82 -6.36 -3.72
C PHE A 120 -2.22 -6.13 -4.30
N ALA A 121 -2.48 -4.91 -4.79
CA ALA A 121 -3.74 -4.54 -5.42
C ALA A 121 -4.06 -5.41 -6.66
N PHE A 122 -3.06 -5.79 -7.45
CA PHE A 122 -3.25 -6.71 -8.57
C PHE A 122 -3.78 -8.08 -8.09
N ALA A 123 -3.14 -8.69 -7.10
CA ALA A 123 -3.56 -9.98 -6.57
C ALA A 123 -4.94 -9.90 -5.88
N GLU A 124 -5.19 -8.84 -5.10
CA GLU A 124 -6.49 -8.60 -4.49
C GLU A 124 -7.60 -8.41 -5.55
N ASN A 125 -7.33 -7.64 -6.61
CA ASN A 125 -8.28 -7.43 -7.70
C ASN A 125 -8.67 -8.72 -8.41
N ILE A 126 -7.74 -9.66 -8.61
CA ILE A 126 -8.09 -10.97 -9.18
C ILE A 126 -9.12 -11.68 -8.31
N LEU A 127 -8.91 -11.69 -6.99
CA LEU A 127 -9.83 -12.31 -6.04
C LEU A 127 -11.18 -11.57 -6.01
N TYR A 128 -11.14 -10.24 -6.00
CA TYR A 128 -12.33 -9.39 -5.94
C TYR A 128 -13.19 -9.55 -7.19
N LEU A 129 -12.62 -9.36 -8.39
CA LEU A 129 -13.36 -9.50 -9.65
C LEU A 129 -13.91 -10.91 -9.83
N ARG A 130 -13.20 -11.94 -9.36
CA ARG A 130 -13.70 -13.33 -9.41
C ARG A 130 -14.93 -13.54 -8.53
N ASN A 131 -15.01 -12.86 -7.38
CA ASN A 131 -16.08 -13.06 -6.41
C ASN A 131 -17.30 -12.16 -6.66
N PHE A 132 -17.13 -11.06 -7.40
CA PHE A 132 -18.14 -10.01 -7.56
C PHE A 132 -18.46 -9.69 -9.03
N SER A 133 -18.16 -10.59 -9.97
CA SER A 133 -18.48 -10.39 -11.38
C SER A 133 -18.92 -11.69 -12.04
N ASP A 134 -20.12 -11.68 -12.61
CA ASP A 134 -20.70 -12.83 -13.32
C ASP A 134 -20.58 -12.69 -14.83
N THR A 135 -20.57 -11.45 -15.34
CA THR A 135 -20.47 -11.14 -16.77
C THR A 135 -19.18 -10.39 -17.12
N ALA A 136 -18.82 -10.39 -18.40
CA ALA A 136 -17.69 -9.59 -18.89
C ALA A 136 -17.90 -8.08 -18.66
N PHE A 137 -19.15 -7.60 -18.70
CA PHE A 137 -19.48 -6.21 -18.43
C PHE A 137 -19.21 -5.85 -16.96
N ASP A 138 -19.58 -6.73 -16.03
CA ASP A 138 -19.33 -6.53 -14.60
C ASP A 138 -17.83 -6.46 -14.31
N VAL A 139 -17.04 -7.36 -14.91
CA VAL A 139 -15.57 -7.39 -14.76
C VAL A 139 -14.96 -6.04 -15.16
N VAL A 140 -15.36 -5.51 -16.32
CA VAL A 140 -14.80 -4.25 -16.83
C VAL A 140 -15.24 -3.07 -15.95
N ASN A 141 -16.53 -2.94 -15.64
CA ASN A 141 -17.02 -1.82 -14.82
C ASN A 141 -16.40 -1.83 -13.42
N LEU A 142 -16.36 -2.99 -12.78
CA LEU A 142 -15.81 -3.13 -11.44
C LEU A 142 -14.30 -2.86 -11.43
N ALA A 143 -13.57 -3.29 -12.46
CA ALA A 143 -12.15 -2.97 -12.59
C ALA A 143 -11.90 -1.47 -12.80
N MET A 144 -12.75 -0.77 -13.56
CA MET A 144 -12.66 0.69 -13.73
C MET A 144 -12.95 1.44 -12.44
N LEU A 145 -13.95 1.01 -11.66
CA LEU A 145 -14.20 1.58 -10.34
C LEU A 145 -12.99 1.37 -9.43
N ARG A 146 -12.43 0.15 -9.41
CA ARG A 146 -11.27 -0.20 -8.58
C ARG A 146 -9.99 0.51 -9.00
N PHE A 147 -9.86 0.91 -10.26
CA PHE A 147 -8.71 1.69 -10.74
C PHE A 147 -8.52 3.01 -9.98
N VAL A 148 -9.58 3.78 -9.78
CA VAL A 148 -9.52 5.06 -9.03
C VAL A 148 -9.72 4.90 -7.53
N SER A 149 -9.99 3.67 -7.09
CA SER A 149 -10.41 3.36 -5.74
C SER A 149 -9.37 2.46 -5.05
N ALA A 150 -9.54 1.15 -5.03
CA ALA A 150 -8.64 0.21 -4.38
C ALA A 150 -7.19 0.27 -4.90
N ASN A 151 -6.97 0.40 -6.21
CA ASN A 151 -5.61 0.44 -6.76
C ASN A 151 -4.86 1.69 -6.29
N LEU A 152 -5.54 2.84 -6.38
CA LEU A 152 -4.98 4.11 -5.94
C LEU A 152 -4.79 4.11 -4.42
N LEU A 153 -5.72 3.53 -3.65
CA LEU A 153 -5.59 3.37 -2.20
C LEU A 153 -4.29 2.63 -1.84
N HIS A 154 -4.05 1.46 -2.45
CA HIS A 154 -2.86 0.67 -2.16
C HIS A 154 -1.58 1.39 -2.57
N ALA A 155 -1.58 2.12 -3.68
CA ALA A 155 -0.44 2.95 -4.07
C ALA A 155 -0.18 4.05 -3.03
N VAL A 156 -1.20 4.85 -2.71
CA VAL A 156 -1.12 6.01 -1.81
C VAL A 156 -0.78 5.63 -0.38
N CYS A 157 -1.39 4.57 0.16
CA CYS A 157 -1.08 4.11 1.52
C CYS A 157 0.35 3.57 1.61
N SER A 158 0.79 2.79 0.61
CA SER A 158 2.15 2.23 0.62
C SER A 158 3.20 3.31 0.41
N GLY A 159 2.96 4.27 -0.48
CA GLY A 159 3.86 5.41 -0.69
C GLY A 159 3.88 6.36 0.49
N MET A 160 2.75 6.58 1.19
CA MET A 160 2.72 7.30 2.48
C MET A 160 3.59 6.62 3.55
N ALA A 161 3.52 5.29 3.66
CA ALA A 161 4.41 4.54 4.56
C ALA A 161 5.89 4.72 4.17
N GLY A 162 6.19 4.71 2.87
CA GLY A 162 7.53 4.98 2.33
C GLY A 162 8.02 6.40 2.61
N TYR A 163 7.16 7.40 2.48
CA TYR A 163 7.49 8.80 2.72
C TYR A 163 7.94 9.02 4.17
N PHE A 164 7.16 8.55 5.14
CA PHE A 164 7.52 8.70 6.54
C PHE A 164 8.73 7.84 6.93
N TRP A 165 8.91 6.68 6.31
CA TRP A 165 10.14 5.89 6.48
C TRP A 165 11.37 6.64 5.97
N ALA A 166 11.30 7.21 4.77
CA ALA A 166 12.35 8.03 4.16
C ALA A 166 12.69 9.25 5.04
N GLN A 167 11.68 10.00 5.49
CA GLN A 167 11.85 11.12 6.42
C GLN A 167 12.50 10.66 7.73
N GLY A 168 12.12 9.48 8.25
CA GLY A 168 12.75 8.89 9.41
C GLY A 168 14.23 8.61 9.20
N ILE A 169 14.62 8.11 8.02
CA ILE A 169 16.02 7.87 7.65
C ILE A 169 16.79 9.20 7.62
N VAL A 170 16.29 10.19 6.86
CA VAL A 170 16.92 11.52 6.72
C VAL A 170 17.12 12.19 8.09
N ASN A 171 16.14 12.08 8.98
CA ASN A 171 16.19 12.70 10.32
C ASN A 171 16.86 11.82 11.39
N LYS A 172 17.54 10.72 11.03
CA LYS A 172 18.16 9.75 11.96
C LYS A 172 17.20 9.22 13.04
N LYS A 173 15.92 9.12 12.72
CA LYS A 173 14.81 8.66 13.58
C LYS A 173 13.97 7.61 12.86
N SER A 174 14.63 6.66 12.19
CA SER A 174 13.98 5.70 11.28
C SER A 174 12.81 4.98 11.93
N TRP A 175 12.93 4.51 13.18
CA TRP A 175 11.84 3.82 13.88
C TRP A 175 10.59 4.69 14.08
N ARG A 176 10.75 6.00 14.35
CA ARG A 176 9.62 6.93 14.50
C ARG A 176 8.95 7.17 13.15
N GLY A 177 9.75 7.34 12.10
CA GLY A 177 9.25 7.44 10.74
C GLY A 177 8.42 6.23 10.33
N ILE A 178 8.91 5.03 10.62
CA ILE A 178 8.18 3.78 10.37
C ILE A 178 6.87 3.73 11.15
N ALA A 179 6.90 4.02 12.46
CA ALA A 179 5.70 3.99 13.29
C ALA A 179 4.63 4.99 12.79
N VAL A 180 5.03 6.22 12.48
CA VAL A 180 4.11 7.24 11.93
C VAL A 180 3.60 6.83 10.56
N GLY A 181 4.47 6.29 9.69
CA GLY A 181 4.10 5.82 8.36
C GLY A 181 3.05 4.72 8.39
N ILE A 182 3.26 3.68 9.21
CA ILE A 182 2.29 2.59 9.37
C ILE A 182 0.99 3.09 10.00
N LEU A 183 1.06 3.97 11.00
CA LEU A 183 -0.14 4.55 11.62
C LEU A 183 -0.96 5.39 10.63
N ALA A 184 -0.30 6.22 9.83
CA ALA A 184 -0.94 7.05 8.82
C ALA A 184 -1.51 6.20 7.67
N ALA A 185 -0.70 5.33 7.07
CA ALA A 185 -1.10 4.47 5.96
C ALA A 185 -2.24 3.52 6.36
N GLY A 186 -2.07 2.79 7.47
CA GLY A 186 -3.08 1.89 7.99
C GLY A 186 -4.36 2.61 8.44
N GLY A 187 -4.23 3.82 8.99
CA GLY A 187 -5.39 4.65 9.36
C GLY A 187 -6.21 5.11 8.15
N ILE A 188 -5.56 5.60 7.10
CA ILE A 188 -6.22 6.00 5.84
C ILE A 188 -6.87 4.80 5.17
N HIS A 189 -6.15 3.67 5.11
CA HIS A 189 -6.67 2.42 4.55
C HIS A 189 -7.87 1.90 5.34
N ALA A 190 -7.76 1.81 6.66
CA ALA A 190 -8.85 1.39 7.52
C ALA A 190 -10.08 2.30 7.38
N LEU A 191 -9.87 3.63 7.35
CA LEU A 191 -10.96 4.58 7.15
C LEU A 191 -11.65 4.36 5.81
N TYR A 192 -10.88 4.23 4.72
CA TYR A 192 -11.42 3.93 3.41
C TYR A 192 -12.26 2.65 3.43
N ASN A 193 -11.71 1.54 3.94
CA ASN A 193 -12.40 0.25 3.99
C ASN A 193 -13.67 0.30 4.85
N VAL A 194 -13.64 1.01 5.98
CA VAL A 194 -14.84 1.23 6.80
C VAL A 194 -15.89 2.00 5.99
N LEU A 195 -15.51 3.07 5.31
CA LEU A 195 -16.44 3.87 4.52
C LEU A 195 -16.99 3.10 3.31
N THR A 196 -16.22 2.25 2.65
CA THR A 196 -16.68 1.56 1.43
C THR A 196 -17.30 0.19 1.67
N LEU A 197 -16.86 -0.54 2.70
CA LEU A 197 -17.35 -1.90 2.98
C LEU A 197 -18.49 -1.92 4.00
N ALA A 198 -18.51 -0.97 4.95
CA ALA A 198 -19.57 -0.90 5.94
C ALA A 198 -20.70 0.06 5.55
N SER A 199 -20.47 0.99 4.61
CA SER A 199 -21.55 1.82 4.11
C SER A 199 -22.30 1.13 2.96
N HIS A 200 -23.63 1.12 3.05
CA HIS A 200 -24.52 0.71 1.96
C HIS A 200 -24.97 1.92 1.11
N ASN A 201 -24.21 3.03 1.14
CA ASN A 201 -24.60 4.30 0.55
C ASN A 201 -23.59 4.73 -0.52
N GLN A 202 -24.04 4.80 -1.78
CA GLN A 202 -23.20 5.17 -2.92
C GLN A 202 -22.53 6.54 -2.74
N LEU A 203 -23.22 7.52 -2.13
CA LEU A 203 -22.62 8.84 -1.88
C LEU A 203 -21.39 8.75 -0.98
N ILE A 204 -21.38 7.84 -0.01
CA ILE A 204 -20.23 7.64 0.89
C ILE A 204 -19.08 6.99 0.11
N VAL A 205 -19.37 6.05 -0.78
CA VAL A 205 -18.36 5.44 -1.68
C VAL A 205 -17.72 6.52 -2.57
N ASP A 206 -18.53 7.37 -3.19
CA ASP A 206 -18.05 8.45 -4.05
C ASP A 206 -17.18 9.45 -3.27
N ILE A 207 -17.62 9.84 -2.07
CA ILE A 207 -16.82 10.69 -1.16
C ILE A 207 -15.49 10.01 -0.79
N SER A 208 -15.49 8.70 -0.58
CA SER A 208 -14.27 7.94 -0.23
C SER A 208 -13.27 7.91 -1.38
N ILE A 209 -13.74 7.83 -2.63
CA ILE A 209 -12.89 7.94 -3.83
C ILE A 209 -12.29 9.35 -3.92
N VAL A 210 -13.10 10.40 -3.75
CA VAL A 210 -12.61 11.78 -3.74
C VAL A 210 -11.58 11.98 -2.63
N PHE A 211 -11.83 11.43 -1.44
CA PHE A 211 -10.89 11.46 -0.32
C PHE A 211 -9.53 10.87 -0.71
N ILE A 212 -9.49 9.67 -1.32
CA ILE A 212 -8.23 9.05 -1.76
C ILE A 212 -7.53 9.83 -2.88
N LEU A 213 -8.29 10.40 -3.82
CA LEU A 213 -7.71 11.28 -4.84
C LEU A 213 -7.02 12.50 -4.21
N VAL A 214 -7.64 13.10 -3.19
CA VAL A 214 -7.04 14.22 -2.45
C VAL A 214 -5.77 13.79 -1.71
N VAL A 215 -5.78 12.63 -1.05
CA VAL A 215 -4.56 12.10 -0.41
C VAL A 215 -3.47 11.84 -1.45
N GLY A 216 -3.81 11.29 -2.61
CA GLY A 216 -2.86 11.09 -3.71
C GLY A 216 -2.24 12.40 -4.21
N ILE A 217 -3.00 13.50 -4.28
CA ILE A 217 -2.44 14.82 -4.63
C ILE A 217 -1.41 15.27 -3.58
N PHE A 218 -1.69 15.07 -2.29
CA PHE A 218 -0.71 15.38 -1.24
C PHE A 218 0.52 14.49 -1.32
N GLU A 219 0.37 13.23 -1.70
CA GLU A 219 1.48 12.31 -1.90
C GLU A 219 2.42 12.77 -3.04
N LEU A 220 1.89 13.33 -4.13
CA LEU A 220 2.74 13.92 -5.19
C LEU A 220 3.64 15.04 -4.64
N ARG A 221 3.10 15.88 -3.76
CA ARG A 221 3.91 16.89 -3.06
C ARG A 221 4.97 16.24 -2.18
N ASP A 222 4.70 15.08 -1.59
CA ASP A 222 5.66 14.34 -0.77
C ASP A 222 6.79 13.72 -1.60
N PHE A 223 6.49 13.19 -2.80
CA PHE A 223 7.49 12.83 -3.80
C PHE A 223 8.39 14.02 -4.16
N GLU A 224 7.80 15.19 -4.44
CA GLU A 224 8.58 16.39 -4.76
C GLU A 224 9.51 16.84 -3.61
N LYS A 225 9.09 16.66 -2.35
CA LYS A 225 9.93 16.98 -1.19
C LYS A 225 11.13 16.05 -1.12
N LEU A 226 10.93 14.75 -1.27
CA LEU A 226 12.04 13.79 -1.19
C LEU A 226 12.99 13.91 -2.37
N ARG A 227 12.48 14.19 -3.57
CA ARG A 227 13.29 14.46 -4.77
C ARG A 227 14.31 15.59 -4.58
N LYS A 228 13.98 16.59 -3.75
CA LYS A 228 14.89 17.71 -3.42
C LYS A 228 15.97 17.35 -2.40
N LEU A 229 15.83 16.21 -1.73
CA LEU A 229 16.72 15.74 -0.67
C LEU A 229 17.73 14.72 -1.19
N SER A 230 18.12 14.77 -2.47
CA SER A 230 19.05 13.87 -3.18
C SER A 230 20.44 13.77 -2.52
N VAL A 231 20.45 13.22 -1.32
CA VAL A 231 21.57 12.91 -0.46
C VAL A 231 21.62 11.39 -0.42
N PRO A 232 22.76 10.77 -0.74
CA PRO A 232 22.91 9.33 -0.70
C PRO A 232 22.50 8.77 0.67
N VAL A 233 21.57 7.82 0.71
CA VAL A 233 21.12 7.10 1.92
C VAL A 233 22.31 6.45 2.64
N THR A 234 23.34 6.07 1.89
CA THR A 234 24.63 5.55 2.39
C THR A 234 25.33 6.50 3.38
N LEU A 235 25.13 7.82 3.29
CA LEU A 235 25.72 8.80 4.23
C LEU A 235 24.93 8.97 5.54
N THR A 236 23.71 8.42 5.63
CA THR A 236 22.83 8.62 6.81
C THR A 236 22.81 7.44 7.78
N VAL A 237 23.09 6.21 7.32
CA VAL A 237 23.02 4.98 8.13
C VAL A 237 24.38 4.60 8.77
N TYR A 238 25.51 5.03 8.19
CA TYR A 238 26.85 4.61 8.64
C TYR A 238 27.80 5.72 9.10
N SER A 239 27.38 6.99 9.08
CA SER A 239 28.22 8.08 9.59
C SER A 239 28.13 8.15 11.12
N PRO A 240 29.24 7.94 11.87
CA PRO A 240 29.25 8.21 13.30
C PRO A 240 28.87 9.69 13.55
N PRO A 241 28.30 10.03 14.72
CA PRO A 241 28.01 11.42 15.03
C PRO A 241 29.30 12.24 14.89
N MET A 242 29.27 13.27 14.04
CA MET A 242 30.39 14.21 13.97
C MET A 242 30.61 14.79 15.36
N ASP A 243 31.85 14.67 15.84
CA ASP A 243 32.31 15.39 17.01
C ASP A 243 32.01 16.88 16.79
N LYS A 244 31.33 17.51 17.74
CA LYS A 244 31.02 18.94 17.68
C LYS A 244 32.23 19.82 18.02
N ASN A 245 33.41 19.24 18.20
CA ASN A 245 34.64 19.92 18.61
C ASN A 245 35.85 19.73 17.67
N SER A 246 35.66 19.35 16.40
CA SER A 246 36.75 19.34 15.40
C SER A 246 36.65 20.48 14.39
#